data_AF-R0AZH1-F1
#
_entry.id   AF-R0AZH1-F1
#
_cell.length_a   1.000
_cell.length_b   1.000
_cell.length_c   1.000
_cell.angle_alpha   90.00
_cell.angle_beta   90.00
_cell.angle_gamma   90.00
#
_symmetry.space_group_name_H-M   'P 1'
#
loop_
_entity.id
_entity.type
_entity.pdbx_description
1 polymer ?
#
loop_
_entity_poly.entity_id
_entity_poly.type
_entity_poly.pdbx_seq_one_letter_code
_entity_poly.pdbx_strand_id
1 'polypeptide(L)'
;MEYQEFVSQIEEKLRTRYKEMGLDYNLSVRQKIVDEMTILTTQDGYHGASCILYPEAIEALSDMKEGNLMLLPCSIHEWIVHPENLFEAYEGLAELVKMINREELQEEEILSDHVYFYDVQRQELTVCGEEQEQTIGQPVLER
;
A
#
# COMPACT_ATOMS: atom_id res chain seq x y z
N MET A 1 -6.23 13.97 -6.49
CA MET A 1 -4.79 13.77 -6.71
C MET A 1 -4.58 12.99 -8.01
N GLU A 2 -3.59 13.36 -8.83
CA GLU A 2 -3.22 12.54 -10.00
C GLU A 2 -2.14 11.51 -9.59
N TYR A 3 -2.25 10.27 -10.09
CA TYR A 3 -1.26 9.19 -9.86
C TYR A 3 0.21 9.62 -9.98
N GLN A 4 0.50 10.53 -10.92
CA GLN A 4 1.85 11.03 -11.18
C GLN A 4 2.45 11.78 -9.98
N GLU A 5 1.61 12.49 -9.22
CA GLU A 5 2.05 13.25 -8.05
C GLU A 5 2.41 12.32 -6.90
N PHE A 6 1.57 11.31 -6.64
CA PHE A 6 1.85 10.29 -5.63
C PHE A 6 3.15 9.52 -5.94
N VAL A 7 3.32 9.10 -7.20
CA VAL A 7 4.56 8.43 -7.65
C VAL A 7 5.77 9.33 -7.45
N SER A 8 5.68 10.62 -7.79
CA SER A 8 6.78 11.57 -7.60
C SER A 8 7.20 11.68 -6.13
N GLN A 9 6.24 11.71 -5.20
CA GLN A 9 6.55 11.77 -3.78
C GLN A 9 7.14 10.45 -3.23
N ILE A 10 6.66 9.29 -3.72
CA ILE A 10 7.33 8.00 -3.46
C ILE A 10 8.79 8.05 -3.93
N GLU A 11 9.02 8.49 -5.17
CA GLU A 11 10.35 8.54 -5.76
C GLU A 11 11.30 9.41 -4.94
N GLU A 12 10.84 10.56 -4.41
CA GLU A 12 11.66 11.44 -3.57
C GLU A 12 12.06 10.78 -2.25
N LYS A 13 11.10 10.16 -1.54
CA LYS A 13 11.39 9.47 -0.28
C LYS A 13 12.34 8.28 -0.48
N LEU A 14 12.13 7.50 -1.53
CA LEU A 14 13.02 6.40 -1.89
C LEU A 14 14.42 6.88 -2.21
N ARG A 15 14.55 7.95 -3.00
CA ARG A 15 15.85 8.55 -3.33
C ARG A 15 16.61 8.96 -2.07
N THR A 16 15.91 9.58 -1.12
CA THR A 16 16.49 9.98 0.18
C THR A 16 16.95 8.77 0.97
N ARG A 17 16.11 7.73 1.07
CA ARG A 17 16.42 6.49 1.80
C ARG A 17 17.61 5.73 1.20
N TYR A 18 17.66 5.59 -0.12
CA TYR A 18 18.79 4.94 -0.82
C TYR A 18 20.10 5.68 -0.52
N LYS A 19 20.08 7.01 -0.56
CA LYS A 19 21.23 7.85 -0.22
C LYS A 19 21.71 7.63 1.23
N GLU A 20 20.79 7.49 2.19
CA GLU A 20 21.12 7.19 3.60
C GLU A 20 21.74 5.80 3.76
N MET A 21 21.35 4.82 2.93
CA MET A 21 21.94 3.48 2.91
C MET A 21 23.29 3.42 2.19
N GLY A 22 23.76 4.55 1.61
CA GLY A 22 24.95 4.57 0.75
C GLY A 22 24.73 3.89 -0.60
N LEU A 23 23.47 3.71 -1.00
CA LEU A 23 23.06 3.14 -2.30
C LEU A 23 22.71 4.25 -3.28
N ASP A 24 22.87 3.97 -4.57
CA ASP A 24 22.54 4.92 -5.64
C ASP A 24 21.10 4.70 -6.15
N TYR A 25 20.27 5.73 -6.06
CA TYR A 25 18.93 5.74 -6.65
C TYR A 25 19.03 6.19 -8.12
N ASN A 26 19.31 5.25 -9.00
CA ASN A 26 19.46 5.51 -10.43
C ASN A 26 18.17 5.18 -11.22
N LEU A 27 18.20 5.47 -12.52
CA LEU A 27 17.06 5.26 -13.42
C LEU A 27 16.56 3.81 -13.44
N SER A 28 17.43 2.82 -13.30
CA SER A 28 17.02 1.40 -13.31
C SER A 28 16.24 1.02 -12.06
N VAL A 29 16.63 1.54 -10.89
CA VAL A 29 15.90 1.36 -9.62
C VAL A 29 14.54 2.03 -9.71
N ARG A 30 14.52 3.28 -10.19
CA ARG A 30 13.27 4.02 -10.42
C ARG A 30 12.32 3.26 -11.34
N GLN A 31 12.79 2.86 -12.51
CA GLN A 31 11.99 2.19 -13.53
C GLN A 31 11.37 0.91 -12.95
N LYS A 32 12.16 0.11 -12.23
CA LYS A 32 11.66 -1.11 -11.58
C LYS A 32 10.54 -0.84 -10.58
N ILE A 33 10.66 0.20 -9.76
CA ILE A 33 9.66 0.54 -8.73
C ILE A 33 8.37 1.07 -9.37
N VAL A 34 8.49 1.98 -10.33
CA VAL A 34 7.32 2.61 -10.96
C VAL A 34 6.57 1.62 -11.86
N ASP A 35 7.29 0.76 -12.58
CA ASP A 35 6.69 -0.25 -13.47
C ASP A 35 5.92 -1.33 -12.70
N GLU A 36 6.31 -1.58 -11.45
CA GLU A 36 5.66 -2.58 -10.60
C GLU A 36 4.46 -2.02 -9.83
N MET A 37 4.24 -0.69 -9.81
CA MET A 37 3.04 -0.08 -9.25
C MET A 37 1.80 -0.30 -10.12
N THR A 38 0.65 -0.48 -9.50
CA THR A 38 -0.63 -0.66 -10.18
C THR A 38 -1.73 0.06 -9.44
N ILE A 39 -2.63 0.71 -10.18
CA ILE A 39 -3.77 1.40 -9.61
C ILE A 39 -4.95 0.43 -9.55
N LEU A 40 -5.50 0.23 -8.36
CA LEU A 40 -6.80 -0.41 -8.19
C LEU A 40 -7.87 0.68 -8.13
N THR A 41 -8.67 0.75 -9.19
CA THR A 41 -9.80 1.68 -9.30
C THR A 41 -10.90 1.10 -10.20
N THR A 42 -12.02 1.82 -10.39
CA THR A 42 -13.06 1.48 -11.36
C THR A 42 -12.73 2.06 -12.74
N GLN A 43 -13.43 1.61 -13.79
CA GLN A 43 -13.24 2.14 -15.15
C GLN A 43 -13.46 3.65 -15.26
N ASP A 44 -14.40 4.18 -14.47
CA ASP A 44 -14.71 5.60 -14.43
C ASP A 44 -13.76 6.39 -13.50
N GLY A 45 -12.89 5.71 -12.74
CA GLY A 45 -11.93 6.32 -11.82
C GLY A 45 -12.52 6.79 -10.50
N TYR A 46 -13.75 6.40 -10.17
CA TYR A 46 -14.47 6.85 -8.96
C TYR A 46 -14.88 5.68 -8.06
N HIS A 47 -14.74 5.91 -6.76
CA HIS A 47 -15.07 4.99 -5.66
C HIS A 47 -14.47 3.58 -5.77
N GLY A 48 -13.41 3.42 -6.56
CA GLY A 48 -12.79 2.13 -6.84
C GLY A 48 -11.97 1.59 -5.68
N ALA A 49 -11.69 2.39 -4.66
CA ALA A 49 -11.04 1.88 -3.47
C ALA A 49 -11.89 0.86 -2.72
N SER A 50 -13.22 0.90 -2.89
CA SER A 50 -14.14 -0.11 -2.37
C SER A 50 -13.95 -1.49 -3.01
N CYS A 51 -13.30 -1.58 -4.17
CA CYS A 51 -13.04 -2.86 -4.84
C CYS A 51 -12.19 -3.80 -4.00
N ILE A 52 -11.43 -3.28 -3.03
CA ILE A 52 -10.67 -4.06 -2.06
C ILE A 52 -11.55 -4.99 -1.20
N LEU A 53 -12.85 -4.70 -1.10
CA LEU A 53 -13.80 -5.53 -0.36
C LEU A 53 -14.21 -6.80 -1.12
N TYR A 54 -13.84 -6.92 -2.39
CA TYR A 54 -14.04 -8.13 -3.19
C TYR A 54 -12.74 -8.96 -3.16
N PRO A 55 -12.73 -10.14 -2.50
CA PRO A 55 -11.53 -10.98 -2.42
C PRO A 55 -10.94 -11.27 -3.81
N GLU A 56 -11.79 -11.48 -4.81
CA GLU A 56 -11.40 -11.79 -6.19
C GLU A 56 -10.56 -10.66 -6.83
N ALA A 57 -10.77 -9.41 -6.42
CA ALA A 57 -10.01 -8.28 -6.94
C ALA A 57 -8.56 -8.31 -6.42
N ILE A 58 -8.37 -8.59 -5.13
CA ILE A 58 -7.03 -8.68 -4.52
C ILE A 58 -6.32 -9.94 -5.00
N GLU A 59 -7.04 -11.06 -5.10
CA GLU A 59 -6.50 -12.31 -5.65
C GLU A 59 -5.98 -12.12 -7.07
N ALA A 60 -6.78 -11.51 -7.95
CA ALA A 60 -6.37 -11.22 -9.32
C ALA A 60 -5.13 -10.31 -9.40
N LEU A 61 -5.00 -9.35 -8.49
CA LEU A 61 -3.80 -8.52 -8.38
C LEU A 61 -2.59 -9.32 -7.90
N SER A 62 -2.77 -10.21 -6.92
CA SER A 62 -1.69 -11.05 -6.39
C SER A 62 -1.20 -12.07 -7.42
N ASP A 63 -2.12 -12.63 -8.22
CA ASP A 63 -1.80 -13.51 -9.35
C ASP A 63 -1.01 -12.77 -10.43
N MET A 64 -1.42 -11.54 -10.76
CA MET A 64 -0.72 -10.69 -11.73
C MET A 64 0.69 -10.30 -11.28
N LYS A 65 0.89 -10.13 -9.96
CA LYS A 65 2.18 -9.74 -9.36
C LYS A 65 3.00 -10.92 -8.85
N GLU A 66 2.47 -12.14 -8.96
CA GLU A 66 3.09 -13.39 -8.55
C GLU A 66 3.57 -13.39 -7.07
N GLY A 67 2.77 -12.85 -6.15
CA GLY A 67 3.13 -12.87 -4.74
C GLY A 67 2.27 -11.99 -3.82
N ASN A 68 2.80 -11.78 -2.61
CA ASN A 68 2.21 -10.88 -1.61
C ASN A 68 2.20 -9.44 -2.11
N LEU A 69 1.25 -8.66 -1.60
CA LEU A 69 1.04 -7.28 -2.03
C LEU A 69 1.18 -6.31 -0.87
N MET A 70 1.68 -5.14 -1.18
CA MET A 70 1.55 -3.92 -0.39
C MET A 70 0.51 -3.02 -1.04
N LEU A 71 -0.40 -2.51 -0.22
CA LEU A 71 -1.53 -1.70 -0.66
C LEU A 71 -1.52 -0.37 0.09
N LEU A 72 -1.48 0.70 -0.68
CA LEU A 72 -1.42 2.07 -0.19
C LEU A 72 -2.75 2.74 -0.51
N PRO A 73 -3.54 3.13 0.50
CA PRO A 73 -4.77 3.87 0.27
C PRO A 73 -4.40 5.28 -0.20
N CYS A 74 -4.85 5.65 -1.40
CA CYS A 74 -4.54 6.96 -1.97
C CYS A 74 -5.75 7.90 -1.94
N SER A 75 -6.97 7.36 -1.98
CA SER A 75 -8.22 8.07 -1.70
C SER A 75 -9.39 7.07 -1.66
N ILE A 76 -10.61 7.53 -1.42
CA ILE A 76 -11.85 6.76 -1.64
C ILE A 76 -11.99 6.24 -3.09
N HIS A 77 -11.22 6.76 -4.04
CA HIS A 77 -11.33 6.40 -5.45
C HIS A 77 -10.34 5.33 -5.88
N GLU A 78 -9.19 5.20 -5.22
CA GLU A 78 -8.13 4.30 -5.68
C GLU A 78 -7.15 3.86 -4.58
N TRP A 79 -6.53 2.70 -4.83
CA TRP A 79 -5.33 2.25 -4.14
C TRP A 79 -4.16 2.15 -5.10
N ILE A 80 -2.96 2.34 -4.57
CA ILE A 80 -1.73 1.92 -5.23
C ILE A 80 -1.32 0.57 -4.66
N VAL A 81 -1.06 -0.37 -5.57
CA VAL A 81 -0.73 -1.76 -5.27
C VAL A 81 0.67 -2.03 -5.81
N HIS A 82 1.49 -2.68 -4.99
CA HIS A 82 2.88 -2.99 -5.30
C HIS A 82 3.25 -4.37 -4.73
N PRO A 83 4.09 -5.18 -5.38
CA PRO A 83 4.60 -6.42 -4.78
C PRO A 83 5.45 -6.15 -3.52
N GLU A 84 5.44 -7.09 -2.56
CA GLU A 84 6.19 -6.97 -1.29
C GLU A 84 7.71 -6.72 -1.48
N ASN A 85 8.27 -7.25 -2.57
CA ASN A 85 9.70 -7.46 -2.80
C ASN A 85 10.59 -6.19 -2.95
N LEU A 86 10.06 -4.97 -2.85
CA LEU A 86 10.79 -3.72 -3.17
C LEU A 86 10.75 -2.66 -2.07
N PHE A 87 9.79 -2.72 -1.15
CA PHE A 87 9.67 -1.73 -0.09
C PHE A 87 10.11 -2.31 1.26
N GLU A 88 11.43 -2.38 1.46
CA GLU A 88 12.02 -2.81 2.74
C GLU A 88 11.70 -1.87 3.92
N ALA A 89 11.12 -0.68 3.68
CA ALA A 89 10.84 0.33 4.70
C ALA A 89 9.37 0.76 4.68
N TYR A 90 8.47 -0.10 5.17
CA TYR A 90 7.05 0.18 5.42
C TYR A 90 6.81 1.53 6.10
N GLU A 91 7.64 1.90 7.08
CA GLU A 91 7.56 3.18 7.78
C GLU A 91 7.65 4.39 6.84
N GLY A 92 8.53 4.33 5.82
CA GLY A 92 8.67 5.40 4.84
C GLY A 92 7.44 5.58 3.96
N LEU A 93 6.75 4.48 3.65
CA LEU A 93 5.50 4.49 2.91
C LEU A 93 4.31 4.94 3.76
N ALA A 94 4.21 4.51 5.02
CA ALA A 94 3.17 4.96 5.92
C ALA A 94 3.25 6.48 6.16
N GLU A 95 4.46 7.00 6.40
CA GLU A 95 4.68 8.44 6.49
C GLU A 95 4.38 9.16 5.17
N LEU A 96 4.48 8.47 4.03
CA LEU A 96 4.08 9.07 2.75
C LEU A 96 2.56 9.15 2.61
N VAL A 97 1.85 8.05 2.88
CA VAL A 97 0.40 8.01 2.85
C VAL A 97 -0.17 9.11 3.76
N LYS A 98 0.36 9.23 4.99
CA LYS A 98 -0.01 10.31 5.93
C LYS A 98 0.22 11.72 5.39
N MET A 99 1.38 11.95 4.76
CA MET A 99 1.73 13.26 4.22
C MET A 99 0.76 13.65 3.11
N ILE A 100 0.51 12.72 2.18
CA ILE A 100 -0.41 12.92 1.05
C ILE A 100 -1.84 13.15 1.52
N ASN A 101 -2.32 12.32 2.45
CA ASN A 101 -3.64 12.50 3.02
C ASN A 101 -3.84 13.90 3.63
N ARG A 102 -2.78 14.47 4.23
CA ARG A 102 -2.84 15.79 4.88
C ARG A 102 -2.70 16.96 3.91
N GLU A 103 -1.90 16.80 2.86
CA GLU A 103 -1.52 17.92 1.97
C GLU A 103 -2.40 18.00 0.72
N GLU A 104 -2.87 16.86 0.19
CA GLU A 104 -3.44 16.78 -1.17
C GLU A 104 -4.90 16.32 -1.22
N LEU A 105 -5.46 15.80 -0.12
CA LEU A 105 -6.81 15.25 -0.09
C LEU A 105 -7.77 16.08 0.75
N GLN A 106 -9.04 16.08 0.36
CA GLN A 106 -10.12 16.54 1.24
C GLN A 106 -10.39 15.48 2.32
N GLU A 107 -10.92 15.90 3.47
CA GLU A 107 -11.20 15.00 4.60
C GLU A 107 -12.09 13.82 4.18
N GLU A 108 -13.03 14.05 3.27
CA GLU A 108 -13.96 13.03 2.77
C GLU A 108 -13.33 12.03 1.79
N GLU A 109 -12.13 12.32 1.27
CA GLU A 109 -11.39 11.44 0.36
C GLU A 109 -10.43 10.52 1.11
N ILE A 110 -10.11 10.81 2.37
CA ILE A 110 -9.13 10.05 3.16
C ILE A 110 -9.76 8.73 3.64
N LEU A 111 -9.10 7.62 3.33
CA LEU A 111 -9.51 6.29 3.80
C LEU A 111 -8.76 5.83 5.05
N SER A 112 -7.44 5.96 5.05
CA SER A 112 -6.56 5.45 6.09
C SER A 112 -5.15 6.04 5.93
N ASP A 113 -4.46 6.23 7.04
CA ASP A 113 -3.05 6.67 7.11
C ASP A 113 -2.07 5.49 7.07
N HIS A 114 -2.59 4.26 6.94
CA HIS A 114 -1.82 3.03 7.05
C HIS A 114 -1.53 2.39 5.70
N VAL A 115 -0.39 1.70 5.64
CA VAL A 115 -0.10 0.76 4.55
C VAL A 115 -0.63 -0.61 4.93
N TYR A 116 -1.16 -1.34 3.97
CA TYR A 116 -1.72 -2.67 4.17
C TYR A 116 -0.87 -3.72 3.46
N PHE A 117 -0.87 -4.93 4.00
CA PHE A 117 -0.19 -6.09 3.47
C PHE A 117 -1.19 -7.21 3.21
N TYR A 118 -1.17 -7.74 2.00
CA TYR A 118 -1.94 -8.92 1.63
C TYR A 118 -1.03 -10.15 1.55
N ASP A 119 -1.30 -11.12 2.43
CA ASP A 119 -0.64 -12.41 2.47
C ASP A 119 -1.41 -13.40 1.58
N VAL A 120 -0.79 -13.83 0.48
CA VAL A 120 -1.44 -14.75 -0.48
C VAL A 120 -1.69 -16.15 0.11
N GLN A 121 -0.85 -16.59 1.05
CA GLN A 121 -0.98 -17.91 1.66
C GLN A 121 -2.13 -17.95 2.66
N ARG A 122 -2.32 -16.85 3.39
CA ARG A 122 -3.39 -16.71 4.40
C ARG A 122 -4.67 -16.14 3.80
N GLN A 123 -4.60 -15.52 2.62
CA GLN A 123 -5.66 -14.71 2.01
C GLN A 123 -6.16 -13.62 2.97
N GLU A 124 -5.22 -12.99 3.67
CA GLU A 124 -5.49 -12.02 4.74
C GLU A 124 -4.88 -10.66 4.40
N LEU A 125 -5.67 -9.61 4.57
CA LEU A 125 -5.23 -8.23 4.52
C LEU A 125 -4.98 -7.73 5.95
N THR A 126 -3.76 -7.28 6.23
CA THR A 126 -3.33 -6.79 7.55
C THR A 126 -2.75 -5.39 7.44
N VAL A 127 -2.71 -4.65 8.56
CA VAL A 127 -2.07 -3.34 8.63
C VAL A 127 -0.57 -3.51 8.89
N CYS A 128 0.26 -2.84 8.10
CA CYS A 128 1.71 -2.82 8.31
C CYS A 128 2.06 -2.00 9.56
N GLY A 129 2.88 -2.57 10.46
CA GLY A 129 3.44 -1.86 11.61
C GLY A 129 2.58 -1.86 12.89
N GLU A 130 1.41 -2.50 12.88
CA GLU A 130 0.73 -2.84 14.12
C GLU A 130 1.29 -4.17 14.64
N GLU A 131 1.97 -4.13 15.80
CA GLU A 131 2.24 -5.34 16.56
C GLU A 131 0.90 -6.02 16.83
N GLN A 132 0.67 -7.19 16.24
CA GLN A 132 -0.53 -7.97 16.54
C GLN A 132 -0.48 -8.37 18.01
N GLU A 133 -1.18 -7.63 18.88
CA GLU A 133 -1.59 -8.16 20.17
C GLU A 133 -2.48 -9.37 19.88
N GLN A 134 -1.87 -10.56 19.93
CA GLN A 134 -2.59 -11.81 20.02
C GLN A 134 -3.42 -11.75 21.30
N THR A 135 -4.67 -11.30 21.18
CA THR A 135 -5.67 -11.54 22.21
C THR A 135 -5.99 -13.02 22.13
N ILE A 136 -5.18 -13.83 22.81
CA ILE A 136 -5.44 -15.24 23.07
C ILE A 136 -6.80 -15.27 23.77
N GLY A 137 -7.80 -15.82 23.06
CA GLY A 137 -9.12 -16.03 23.60
C GLY A 137 -9.03 -16.74 24.95
N GLN A 138 -9.47 -16.04 26.00
CA GLN A 138 -9.78 -16.70 27.26
C GLN A 138 -10.87 -17.73 26.97
N PRO A 139 -10.72 -19.00 27.41
CA PRO A 139 -11.78 -19.97 27.25
C PRO A 139 -13.00 -19.50 28.04
N VAL A 140 -14.12 -19.35 27.35
CA VAL A 140 -15.43 -19.16 27.96
C VAL A 140 -15.66 -20.34 28.90
N LEU A 141 -15.85 -20.05 30.18
CA LEU A 141 -16.28 -21.03 31.18
C LEU A 141 -17.59 -21.67 30.71
N GLU A 142 -17.52 -22.91 30.22
CA GLU A 142 -18.71 -23.75 30.14
C GLU A 142 -19.08 -24.19 31.56
N ARG A 143 -20.38 -24.07 31.85
CA ARG A 143 -21.01 -24.32 33.15
C ARG A 143 -21.00 -25.78 33.55
#